data_AF-A0A7V9LD43-F1
#
_entry.id   AF-A0A7V9LD43-F1
#
_cell.length_a   1.000
_cell.length_b   1.000
_cell.length_c   1.000
_cell.angle_alpha   90.00
_cell.angle_beta   90.00
_cell.angle_gamma   90.00
#
_symmetry.space_group_name_H-M   'P 1'
#
loop_
_entity.id
_entity.type
_entity.pdbx_description
1 polymer ?
#
loop_
_entity_poly.entity_id
_entity_poly.type
_entity_poly.pdbx_seq_one_letter_code
_entity_poly.pdbx_strand_id
1 'polypeptide(L)'
;MIKLELEGKKLKWTTLDIVKSTVSTKSGGNGLPTKDASKKYGTPAKAKAAYDAAVADLIAKGYRDPMAPGAAPTKITPRNAALEAAIRANREDAGPYQVYADWLQQQGSPVGELIVLSQANKKAAVAKIIDKLGLPGKGLATFGWRHGMWQWLRLENSGNWMDNKFDAVALSRSVFSQPMCAALEELRIGILRWEQNYLDVPAVLAEAKKRSWAADLPKLKLGDVDSDIDMAHHQIGDVGKPISKAFPKLRQLTLHSSAYDGGGTTETFGLSGLDLPELRELVIETCSMSKKRLTQVLAAKLPKLEKLELWFGTPNYDGDANIKGLTKLLAGAVFGTVKHLGLRNAEFQNAIAIAIASSKIAGRLESLDLSMGTMTDVGAEALISSASSFGKLKALNVGKNFLSPAGIRAVKKAFKYAVTADQKEADDSIEGETHYYVSVAE
;
A
#
# COMPACT_ATOMS: atom_id res chain seq x y z
N MET A 1 1.81 24.34 15.26
CA MET A 1 3.21 23.84 15.25
C MET A 1 3.53 23.49 13.82
N ILE A 2 4.65 23.95 13.27
CA ILE A 2 5.14 23.50 11.96
C ILE A 2 6.51 22.86 12.17
N LYS A 3 6.66 21.63 11.69
CA LYS A 3 7.95 20.94 11.60
C LYS A 3 8.54 21.26 10.22
N LEU A 4 9.83 21.60 10.15
CA LEU A 4 10.52 21.86 8.90
C LEU A 4 11.76 20.97 8.80
N GLU A 5 12.03 20.45 7.61
CA GLU A 5 13.13 19.54 7.37
C GLU A 5 14.00 19.99 6.20
N LEU A 6 15.30 19.71 6.29
CA LEU A 6 16.24 19.87 5.20
C LEU A 6 17.00 18.56 5.05
N GLU A 7 16.99 17.99 3.83
CA GLU A 7 17.60 16.70 3.53
C GLU A 7 19.06 16.65 3.99
N GLY A 8 19.42 15.61 4.76
CA GLY A 8 20.75 15.43 5.33
C GLY A 8 21.12 16.36 6.51
N LYS A 9 20.19 17.15 7.06
CA LYS A 9 20.42 17.99 8.26
C LYS A 9 19.42 17.69 9.39
N LYS A 10 19.74 18.16 10.60
CA LYS A 10 18.87 18.05 11.78
C LYS A 10 17.48 18.66 11.49
N LEU A 11 16.42 17.97 11.90
CA LEU A 11 15.05 18.49 11.92
C LEU A 11 14.99 19.77 12.75
N LYS A 12 14.28 20.78 12.23
CA LYS A 12 14.00 22.02 12.96
C LYS A 12 12.50 22.22 13.02
N TRP A 13 11.95 22.51 14.19
CA TRP A 13 10.53 22.79 14.28
C TRP A 13 10.27 24.02 15.14
N THR A 14 9.29 24.79 14.71
CA THR A 14 8.86 26.01 15.39
C THR A 14 7.44 25.79 15.89
N THR A 15 7.21 26.04 17.18
CA THR A 15 5.90 26.01 17.82
C THR A 15 5.45 27.42 18.18
N LEU A 16 4.17 27.69 17.99
CA LEU A 16 3.49 28.88 18.48
C LEU A 16 2.46 28.43 19.52
N ASP A 17 2.61 28.93 20.74
CA ASP A 17 1.56 28.91 21.75
C ASP A 17 0.87 30.28 21.73
N ILE A 18 -0.30 30.32 21.11
CA ILE A 18 -1.09 31.55 20.91
C ILE A 18 -1.58 32.10 22.25
N VAL A 19 -1.95 31.22 23.18
CA VAL A 19 -2.50 31.60 24.50
C VAL A 19 -1.40 32.22 25.36
N LYS A 20 -0.21 31.63 25.37
CA LYS A 20 0.94 32.16 26.13
C LYS A 20 1.74 33.22 25.37
N SER A 21 1.32 33.58 24.14
CA SER A 21 2.05 34.48 23.23
C SER A 21 3.54 34.10 23.11
N THR A 22 3.85 32.80 23.04
CA THR A 22 5.22 32.29 23.10
C THR A 22 5.56 31.54 21.82
N VAL A 23 6.72 31.84 21.24
CA VAL A 23 7.29 31.09 20.12
C VAL A 23 8.46 30.27 20.64
N SER A 24 8.50 28.98 20.33
CA SER A 24 9.67 28.14 20.62
C SER A 24 10.23 27.56 19.34
N THR A 25 11.54 27.59 19.20
CA THR A 25 12.28 27.00 18.09
C THR A 25 13.15 25.89 18.65
N LYS A 26 12.97 24.68 18.14
CA LYS A 26 13.70 23.49 18.54
C LYS A 26 14.48 22.94 17.36
N SER A 27 15.63 22.33 17.62
CA SER A 27 16.41 21.62 16.60
C SER A 27 16.98 20.32 17.14
N GLY A 28 16.83 19.21 16.41
CA GLY A 28 17.14 17.88 16.92
C GLY A 28 17.23 16.81 15.82
N GLY A 29 17.72 15.62 16.20
CA GLY A 29 17.69 14.41 15.36
C GLY A 29 16.81 13.36 16.04
N ASN A 30 16.06 12.58 15.26
CA ASN A 30 15.20 11.48 15.73
C ASN A 30 14.28 11.86 16.91
N GLY A 31 13.62 13.02 16.84
CA GLY A 31 12.61 13.44 17.82
C GLY A 31 13.14 14.04 19.13
N LEU A 32 14.45 13.99 19.41
CA LEU A 32 15.04 14.57 20.62
C LEU A 32 15.62 15.97 20.34
N PRO A 33 15.15 17.04 21.03
CA PRO A 33 15.70 18.38 20.84
C PRO A 33 17.13 18.46 21.38
N THR A 34 18.05 18.91 20.53
CA THR A 34 19.45 19.18 20.89
C THR A 34 19.72 20.65 21.22
N LYS A 35 18.82 21.55 20.82
CA LYS A 35 18.79 22.97 21.22
C LYS A 35 17.34 23.46 21.24
N ASP A 36 16.96 24.08 22.34
CA ASP A 36 15.66 24.71 22.55
C ASP A 36 15.84 26.20 22.86
N ALA A 37 15.15 27.06 22.11
CA ALA A 37 15.04 28.48 22.40
C ALA A 37 13.56 28.86 22.44
N SER A 38 13.12 29.55 23.48
CA SER A 38 11.75 30.07 23.60
C SER A 38 11.76 31.57 23.88
N LYS A 39 10.78 32.28 23.32
CA LYS A 39 10.62 33.72 23.51
C LYS A 39 9.14 34.07 23.67
N LYS A 40 8.82 34.77 24.75
CA LYS A 40 7.49 35.34 24.99
C LYS A 40 7.37 36.70 24.34
N TYR A 41 6.22 36.97 23.74
CA TYR A 41 5.88 38.23 23.08
C TYR A 41 4.71 38.86 23.83
N GLY A 42 4.67 40.20 23.87
CA GLY A 42 3.68 40.93 24.67
C GLY A 42 2.23 40.77 24.21
N THR A 43 1.99 40.29 22.97
CA THR A 43 0.64 40.03 22.44
C THR A 43 0.63 38.79 21.53
N PRO A 44 -0.53 38.13 21.36
CA PRO A 44 -0.66 37.00 20.43
C PRO A 44 -0.33 37.37 18.98
N ALA A 45 -0.70 38.59 18.56
CA ALA A 45 -0.40 39.09 17.21
C ALA A 45 1.12 39.23 16.98
N LYS A 46 1.86 39.75 17.97
CA LYS A 46 3.33 39.83 17.90
C LYS A 46 3.99 38.45 17.93
N ALA A 47 3.45 37.51 18.72
CA ALA A 47 3.92 36.13 18.73
C ALA A 47 3.71 35.46 17.36
N LYS A 48 2.54 35.66 16.74
CA LYS A 48 2.24 35.15 15.40
C LYS A 48 3.16 35.75 14.33
N ALA A 49 3.34 37.06 14.30
CA ALA A 49 4.24 37.70 13.33
C ALA A 49 5.68 37.20 13.45
N ALA A 50 6.17 37.01 14.68
CA ALA A 50 7.50 36.46 14.92
C ALA A 50 7.61 34.97 14.54
N TYR A 51 6.55 34.19 14.78
CA TYR A 51 6.45 32.81 14.30
C TYR A 51 6.51 32.73 12.79
N ASP A 52 5.69 33.53 12.09
CA ASP A 52 5.64 33.58 10.63
C ASP A 52 7.01 33.97 10.04
N ALA A 53 7.70 34.96 10.63
CA ALA A 53 9.05 35.36 10.24
C ALA A 53 10.10 34.26 10.47
N ALA A 54 10.03 33.54 11.60
CA ALA A 54 10.95 32.44 11.90
C ALA A 54 10.75 31.26 10.93
N VAL A 55 9.51 30.95 10.57
CA VAL A 55 9.19 29.95 9.54
C VAL A 55 9.72 30.41 8.17
N ALA A 56 9.51 31.67 7.80
CA ALA A 56 9.99 32.23 6.54
C ALA A 56 11.53 32.20 6.42
N ASP A 57 12.26 32.52 7.50
CA ASP A 57 13.72 32.42 7.54
C ASP A 57 14.22 30.97 7.37
N LEU A 58 13.54 29.99 7.96
CA LEU A 58 13.87 28.57 7.77
C LEU A 58 13.61 28.12 6.33
N ILE A 59 12.50 28.55 5.72
CA ILE A 59 12.20 28.29 4.31
C ILE A 59 13.25 28.93 3.40
N ALA A 60 13.65 30.18 3.66
CA ALA A 60 14.73 30.85 2.92
C ALA A 60 16.08 30.12 3.03
N LYS A 61 16.31 29.40 4.13
CA LYS A 61 17.48 28.53 4.36
C LYS A 61 17.34 27.13 3.74
N GLY A 62 16.27 26.88 2.99
CA GLY A 62 16.01 25.65 2.24
C GLY A 62 15.23 24.58 3.02
N TYR A 63 14.81 24.85 4.26
CA TYR A 63 13.96 23.89 4.98
C TYR A 63 12.55 23.87 4.38
N ARG A 64 11.93 22.69 4.34
CA ARG A 64 10.58 22.47 3.80
C ARG A 64 9.66 21.91 4.86
N ASP A 65 8.39 22.30 4.80
CA ASP A 65 7.35 21.67 5.61
C ASP A 65 7.02 20.29 5.01
N PRO A 66 7.25 19.18 5.73
CA PRO A 66 6.93 17.85 5.24
C PRO A 66 5.42 17.65 5.09
N MET A 67 4.60 18.54 5.66
CA MET A 67 3.13 18.53 5.60
C MET A 67 2.57 19.64 4.70
N ALA A 68 3.40 20.36 3.95
CA ALA A 68 2.90 21.31 2.96
C ALA A 68 2.20 20.53 1.82
N PRO A 69 0.93 20.83 1.48
CA PRO A 69 0.14 20.11 0.45
C PRO A 69 0.64 20.27 -1.00
N GLY A 70 1.89 20.72 -1.19
CA GLY A 70 2.42 21.22 -2.44
C GLY A 70 1.79 22.57 -2.76
N ALA A 71 2.51 23.43 -3.49
CA ALA A 71 1.86 24.60 -4.05
C ALA A 71 0.88 24.11 -5.12
N ALA A 72 -0.39 24.53 -5.04
CA ALA A 72 -1.27 24.39 -6.20
C ALA A 72 -0.57 25.07 -7.37
N PRO A 73 -0.38 24.40 -8.52
CA PRO A 73 0.34 24.99 -9.63
C PRO A 73 -0.36 26.30 -10.02
N THR A 74 0.32 27.43 -9.79
CA THR A 74 -0.21 28.78 -10.03
C THR A 74 -0.48 29.03 -11.51
N LYS A 75 0.06 28.18 -12.38
CA LYS A 75 -0.28 28.04 -13.79
C LYS A 75 -0.62 26.58 -14.07
N ILE A 76 -1.77 26.33 -14.69
CA ILE A 76 -2.12 25.01 -15.24
C ILE A 76 -0.98 24.60 -16.18
N THR A 77 -0.27 23.53 -15.84
CA THR A 77 0.77 23.02 -16.74
C THR A 77 0.08 22.39 -17.95
N PRO A 78 0.39 22.81 -19.18
CA PRO A 78 -0.22 22.23 -20.37
C PRO A 78 0.01 20.72 -20.43
N ARG A 79 -0.99 19.99 -20.95
CA ARG A 79 -0.98 18.52 -21.06
C ARG A 79 -1.23 18.11 -22.52
N ASN A 80 -0.63 17.00 -22.94
CA ASN A 80 -0.83 16.46 -24.29
C ASN A 80 -1.20 14.98 -24.20
N ALA A 81 -2.49 14.67 -24.38
CA ALA A 81 -3.01 13.32 -24.17
C ALA A 81 -2.35 12.27 -25.07
N ALA A 82 -2.00 12.62 -26.31
CA ALA A 82 -1.37 11.69 -27.26
C ALA A 82 0.08 11.36 -26.85
N LEU A 83 0.86 12.37 -26.49
CA LEU A 83 2.25 12.16 -26.04
C LEU A 83 2.29 11.43 -24.70
N GLU A 84 1.37 11.75 -23.79
CA GLU A 84 1.25 11.03 -22.51
C GLU A 84 0.82 9.56 -22.72
N ALA A 85 -0.05 9.28 -23.70
CA ALA A 85 -0.39 7.91 -24.05
C ALA A 85 0.81 7.14 -24.65
N ALA A 86 1.63 7.80 -25.47
CA ALA A 86 2.85 7.22 -26.02
C ALA A 86 3.86 6.84 -24.91
N ILE A 87 3.99 7.67 -23.88
CA ILE A 87 4.76 7.36 -22.66
C ILE A 87 4.20 6.11 -21.98
N ARG A 88 2.87 6.03 -21.75
CA ARG A 88 2.27 4.88 -21.06
C ARG A 88 2.38 3.58 -21.85
N ALA A 89 2.40 3.65 -23.17
CA ALA A 89 2.62 2.48 -24.03
C ALA A 89 4.07 1.97 -23.97
N ASN A 90 5.05 2.84 -23.66
CA ASN A 90 6.49 2.50 -23.71
C ASN A 90 7.24 3.10 -22.52
N ARG A 91 6.83 2.77 -21.29
CA ARG A 91 7.33 3.41 -20.06
C ARG A 91 8.83 3.19 -19.76
N GLU A 92 9.43 2.17 -20.37
CA GLU A 92 10.87 1.90 -20.24
C GLU A 92 11.68 2.70 -21.27
N ASP A 93 11.09 3.02 -22.42
CA ASP A 93 11.77 3.72 -23.52
C ASP A 93 11.91 5.22 -23.20
N ALA A 94 13.11 5.74 -23.36
CA ALA A 94 13.43 7.15 -23.17
C ALA A 94 12.84 8.05 -24.27
N GLY A 95 12.63 7.52 -25.47
CA GLY A 95 12.22 8.28 -26.67
C GLY A 95 10.91 9.06 -26.50
N PRO A 96 9.78 8.43 -26.12
CA PRO A 96 8.51 9.12 -25.93
C PRO A 96 8.56 10.24 -24.88
N TYR A 97 9.41 10.10 -23.86
CA TYR A 97 9.60 11.12 -22.84
C TYR A 97 10.31 12.35 -23.43
N GLN A 98 11.30 12.18 -24.31
CA GLN A 98 11.98 13.28 -24.99
C GLN A 98 11.03 14.08 -25.88
N VAL A 99 10.18 13.40 -26.66
CA VAL A 99 9.17 14.07 -27.49
C VAL A 99 8.20 14.89 -26.62
N TYR A 100 7.78 14.34 -25.48
CA TYR A 100 6.95 15.07 -24.53
C TYR A 100 7.69 16.23 -23.85
N ALA A 101 8.99 16.07 -23.57
CA ALA A 101 9.84 17.08 -22.98
C ALA A 101 10.03 18.30 -23.90
N ASP A 102 10.26 18.07 -25.19
CA ASP A 102 10.37 19.13 -26.20
C ASP A 102 9.07 19.92 -26.29
N TRP A 103 7.94 19.21 -26.34
CA TRP A 103 6.63 19.85 -26.34
C TRP A 103 6.41 20.67 -25.06
N LEU A 104 6.70 20.12 -23.88
CA LEU A 104 6.58 20.82 -22.60
C LEU A 104 7.46 22.09 -22.53
N GLN A 105 8.67 22.04 -23.08
CA GLN A 105 9.56 23.21 -23.15
C GLN A 105 8.99 24.31 -24.05
N GLN A 106 8.41 23.96 -25.19
CA GLN A 106 7.69 24.92 -26.06
C GLN A 106 6.49 25.56 -25.33
N GLN A 107 5.87 24.83 -24.41
CA GLN A 107 4.80 25.35 -23.55
C GLN A 107 5.31 26.13 -22.32
N GLY A 108 6.63 26.31 -22.17
CA GLY A 108 7.25 26.99 -21.03
C GLY A 108 7.18 26.22 -19.71
N SER A 109 6.97 24.90 -19.76
CA SER A 109 6.91 24.06 -18.58
C SER A 109 8.32 23.62 -18.13
N PRO A 110 8.71 23.85 -16.86
CA PRO A 110 9.98 23.37 -16.32
C PRO A 110 10.08 21.84 -16.24
N VAL A 111 8.96 21.12 -16.38
CA VAL A 111 8.95 19.66 -16.41
C VAL A 111 9.64 19.12 -17.66
N GLY A 112 9.62 19.86 -18.78
CA GLY A 112 10.34 19.43 -19.98
C GLY A 112 11.85 19.41 -19.75
N GLU A 113 12.41 20.48 -19.17
CA GLU A 113 13.82 20.53 -18.78
C GLU A 113 14.17 19.45 -17.73
N LEU A 114 13.26 19.19 -16.78
CA LEU A 114 13.41 18.11 -15.80
C LEU A 114 13.61 16.75 -16.46
N ILE A 115 12.80 16.41 -17.48
CA ILE A 115 12.91 15.15 -18.22
C ILE A 115 14.28 15.04 -18.91
N VAL A 116 14.66 16.08 -19.67
CA VAL A 116 15.94 16.12 -20.41
C VAL A 116 17.12 15.92 -19.48
N LEU A 117 17.18 16.69 -18.38
CA LEU A 117 18.28 16.63 -17.42
C LEU A 117 18.30 15.31 -16.64
N SER A 118 17.14 14.70 -16.40
CA SER A 118 17.04 13.40 -15.75
C SER A 118 17.65 12.30 -16.62
N GLN A 119 17.34 12.29 -17.92
CA GLN A 119 17.92 11.31 -18.84
C GLN A 119 19.41 11.55 -19.10
N ALA A 120 19.87 12.80 -19.03
CA ALA A 120 21.30 13.15 -19.07
C ALA A 120 22.03 12.95 -17.73
N ASN A 121 21.37 12.37 -16.71
CA ASN A 121 21.92 12.11 -15.37
C ASN A 121 22.51 13.34 -14.67
N LYS A 122 21.92 14.53 -14.87
CA LYS A 122 22.37 15.80 -14.28
C LYS A 122 21.71 16.06 -12.92
N LYS A 123 22.00 15.20 -11.93
CA LYS A 123 21.36 15.17 -10.60
C LYS A 123 21.26 16.54 -9.91
N ALA A 124 22.33 17.33 -9.90
CA ALA A 124 22.34 18.64 -9.25
C ALA A 124 21.41 19.67 -9.93
N ALA A 125 21.23 19.59 -11.25
CA ALA A 125 20.33 20.46 -11.98
C ALA A 125 18.87 20.01 -11.82
N VAL A 126 18.63 18.70 -11.83
CA VAL A 126 17.34 18.07 -11.51
C VAL A 126 16.81 18.54 -10.15
N ALA A 127 17.66 18.49 -9.11
CA ALA A 127 17.30 18.94 -7.77
C ALA A 127 16.83 20.40 -7.75
N LYS A 128 17.54 21.30 -8.45
CA LYS A 128 17.16 22.72 -8.56
C LYS A 128 15.81 22.94 -9.24
N ILE A 129 15.43 22.10 -10.19
CA ILE A 129 14.12 22.21 -10.86
C ILE A 129 13.03 21.68 -9.94
N ILE A 130 13.23 20.51 -9.34
CA ILE A 130 12.32 19.94 -8.34
C ILE A 130 12.05 20.96 -7.23
N ASP A 131 13.09 21.69 -6.82
CA ASP A 131 12.94 22.69 -5.78
C ASP A 131 11.94 23.79 -6.14
N LYS A 132 11.93 24.21 -7.41
CA LYS A 132 11.05 25.25 -7.96
C LYS A 132 9.64 24.75 -8.26
N LEU A 133 9.45 23.45 -8.50
CA LEU A 133 8.15 22.86 -8.82
C LEU A 133 7.18 22.86 -7.63
N GLY A 134 7.67 23.02 -6.41
CA GLY A 134 6.81 23.08 -5.22
C GLY A 134 6.04 21.77 -4.97
N LEU A 135 6.72 20.63 -5.16
CA LEU A 135 6.14 19.29 -4.94
C LEU A 135 5.59 19.14 -3.52
N PRO A 136 4.61 18.24 -3.31
CA PRO A 136 4.09 17.95 -1.97
C PRO A 136 5.20 17.57 -1.00
N GLY A 137 5.02 17.93 0.27
CA GLY A 137 5.91 17.52 1.33
C GLY A 137 5.95 16.00 1.46
N LYS A 138 7.10 15.46 1.87
CA LYS A 138 7.34 14.00 1.93
C LYS A 138 6.45 13.24 2.92
N GLY A 139 5.81 13.94 3.87
CA GLY A 139 4.81 13.34 4.77
C GLY A 139 3.41 13.26 4.15
N LEU A 140 3.24 13.82 2.95
CA LEU A 140 1.99 13.80 2.19
C LEU A 140 2.07 13.00 0.88
N ALA A 141 3.23 13.02 0.23
CA ALA A 141 3.48 12.20 -0.94
C ALA A 141 4.96 11.81 -1.05
N THR A 142 5.20 10.54 -1.38
CA THR A 142 6.51 10.06 -1.81
C THR A 142 6.40 9.45 -3.21
N PHE A 143 7.49 9.49 -3.98
CA PHE A 143 7.45 9.07 -5.38
C PHE A 143 8.82 8.55 -5.82
N GLY A 144 8.78 7.61 -6.76
CA GLY A 144 9.94 7.12 -7.49
C GLY A 144 10.04 7.80 -8.84
N TRP A 145 11.27 8.01 -9.31
CA TRP A 145 11.53 8.71 -10.56
C TRP A 145 11.97 7.77 -11.68
N ARG A 146 11.44 8.00 -12.88
CA ARG A 146 11.97 7.46 -14.12
C ARG A 146 11.86 8.52 -15.21
N HIS A 147 12.95 8.77 -15.93
CA HIS A 147 12.98 9.74 -17.03
C HIS A 147 12.43 11.13 -16.64
N GLY A 148 12.65 11.57 -15.39
CA GLY A 148 12.14 12.85 -14.86
C GLY A 148 10.64 12.91 -14.57
N MET A 149 9.95 11.77 -14.60
CA MET A 149 8.52 11.62 -14.29
C MET A 149 8.33 10.63 -13.13
N TRP A 150 7.12 10.56 -12.57
CA TRP A 150 6.83 9.64 -11.47
C TRP A 150 6.55 8.24 -11.99
N GLN A 151 7.41 7.30 -11.61
CA GLN A 151 7.21 5.87 -11.84
C GLN A 151 6.16 5.32 -10.88
N TRP A 152 6.31 5.59 -9.59
CA TRP A 152 5.35 5.23 -8.55
C TRP A 152 5.07 6.44 -7.65
N LEU A 153 3.90 6.46 -7.03
CA LEU A 153 3.44 7.52 -6.13
C LEU A 153 2.75 6.88 -4.92
N ARG A 154 3.17 7.22 -3.70
CA ARG A 154 2.47 6.92 -2.45
C ARG A 154 1.89 8.20 -1.88
N LEU A 155 0.61 8.16 -1.52
CA LEU A 155 -0.06 9.21 -0.74
C LEU A 155 -0.28 8.73 0.69
N GLU A 156 0.01 9.57 1.66
CA GLU A 156 -0.20 9.31 3.09
C GLU A 156 -0.31 10.64 3.85
N ASN A 157 -0.58 10.60 5.15
CA ASN A 157 -0.51 11.74 6.05
C ASN A 157 0.32 11.35 7.29
N SER A 158 1.55 10.91 7.07
CA SER A 158 2.39 10.31 8.12
C SER A 158 2.78 11.29 9.23
N GLY A 159 2.73 12.60 8.96
CA GLY A 159 3.01 13.61 9.98
C GLY A 159 1.82 13.99 10.88
N ASN A 160 0.58 13.74 10.44
CA ASN A 160 -0.61 14.15 11.19
C ASN A 160 -1.89 13.38 10.81
N TRP A 161 -1.82 12.05 10.69
CA TRP A 161 -2.98 11.21 10.37
C TRP A 161 -4.14 11.29 11.38
N MET A 162 -3.92 11.87 12.58
CA MET A 162 -4.99 12.09 13.58
C MET A 162 -5.80 13.37 13.31
N ASP A 163 -5.40 14.20 12.35
CA ASP A 163 -6.13 15.41 12.01
C ASP A 163 -7.35 15.12 11.14
N ASN A 164 -8.50 15.03 11.80
CA ASN A 164 -9.78 14.82 11.15
C ASN A 164 -10.20 15.94 10.18
N LYS A 165 -9.53 17.11 10.20
CA LYS A 165 -9.76 18.22 9.26
C LYS A 165 -8.91 18.13 7.99
N PHE A 166 -8.01 17.15 7.90
CA PHE A 166 -7.18 16.96 6.71
C PHE A 166 -8.05 16.68 5.47
N ASP A 167 -7.79 17.38 4.37
CA ASP A 167 -8.55 17.23 3.12
C ASP A 167 -7.79 16.33 2.13
N ALA A 168 -8.03 15.02 2.27
CA ALA A 168 -7.50 13.98 1.38
C ALA A 168 -7.86 14.21 -0.11
N VAL A 169 -9.04 14.80 -0.36
CA VAL A 169 -9.53 15.07 -1.71
C VAL A 169 -8.79 16.27 -2.31
N ALA A 170 -8.56 17.33 -1.55
CA ALA A 170 -7.75 18.46 -2.00
C ALA A 170 -6.29 18.05 -2.26
N LEU A 171 -5.69 17.24 -1.36
CA LEU A 171 -4.36 16.68 -1.58
C LEU A 171 -4.32 15.91 -2.91
N SER A 172 -5.18 14.90 -3.07
CA SER A 172 -5.19 14.06 -4.27
C SER A 172 -5.47 14.85 -5.54
N ARG A 173 -6.34 15.87 -5.51
CA ARG A 173 -6.55 16.78 -6.65
C ARG A 173 -5.27 17.53 -7.02
N SER A 174 -4.56 18.06 -6.03
CA SER A 174 -3.29 18.76 -6.22
C SER A 174 -2.24 17.81 -6.83
N VAL A 175 -2.00 16.67 -6.20
CA VAL A 175 -0.98 15.70 -6.64
C VAL A 175 -1.30 15.12 -8.01
N PHE A 176 -2.53 14.65 -8.23
CA PHE A 176 -2.90 14.00 -9.50
C PHE A 176 -3.01 14.96 -10.69
N SER A 177 -2.99 16.28 -10.45
CA SER A 177 -2.92 17.28 -11.51
C SER A 177 -1.52 17.42 -12.12
N GLN A 178 -0.49 16.95 -11.41
CA GLN A 178 0.90 17.10 -11.82
C GLN A 178 1.16 16.35 -13.15
N PRO A 179 1.90 16.94 -14.10
CA PRO A 179 2.28 16.27 -15.35
C PRO A 179 3.02 14.95 -15.11
N MET A 180 3.80 14.87 -14.03
CA MET A 180 4.58 13.68 -13.66
C MET A 180 3.72 12.42 -13.50
N CYS A 181 2.43 12.54 -13.16
CA CYS A 181 1.50 11.40 -13.11
C CYS A 181 1.21 10.77 -14.49
N ALA A 182 1.56 11.43 -15.60
CA ALA A 182 1.32 10.90 -16.95
C ALA A 182 2.01 9.55 -17.19
N ALA A 183 3.13 9.29 -16.51
CA ALA A 183 3.93 8.09 -16.63
C ALA A 183 3.60 7.01 -15.58
N LEU A 184 2.67 7.27 -14.66
CA LEU A 184 2.51 6.49 -13.43
C LEU A 184 2.28 4.99 -13.71
N GLU A 185 3.07 4.15 -13.03
CA GLU A 185 3.00 2.68 -13.05
C GLU A 185 2.34 2.12 -11.80
N GLU A 186 2.49 2.81 -10.68
CA GLU A 186 1.99 2.34 -9.41
C GLU A 186 1.46 3.49 -8.57
N LEU A 187 0.22 3.35 -8.12
CA LEU A 187 -0.36 4.20 -7.09
C LEU A 187 -0.42 3.41 -5.77
N ARG A 188 0.05 4.04 -4.70
CA ARG A 188 -0.06 3.53 -3.33
C ARG A 188 -0.81 4.53 -2.47
N ILE A 189 -1.69 4.06 -1.61
CA ILE A 189 -2.42 4.90 -0.65
C ILE A 189 -2.26 4.27 0.73
N GLY A 190 -1.60 5.00 1.63
CA GLY A 190 -1.48 4.67 3.04
C GLY A 190 -2.62 5.28 3.86
N ILE A 191 -2.32 5.68 5.10
CA ILE A 191 -3.29 6.32 5.99
C ILE A 191 -3.31 7.83 5.74
N LEU A 192 -4.48 8.37 5.42
CA LEU A 192 -4.72 9.81 5.20
C LEU A 192 -5.36 10.46 6.42
N ARG A 193 -6.36 9.81 7.00
CA ARG A 193 -6.93 10.14 8.32
C ARG A 193 -7.23 8.84 9.04
N TRP A 194 -6.70 8.66 10.24
CA TRP A 194 -6.77 7.42 11.00
C TRP A 194 -8.19 6.86 11.07
N GLU A 195 -9.12 7.63 11.64
CA GLU A 195 -10.51 7.19 11.83
C GLU A 195 -11.41 7.35 10.61
N GLN A 196 -10.92 7.93 9.50
CA GLN A 196 -11.75 8.19 8.31
C GLN A 196 -11.13 7.66 7.02
N ASN A 197 -10.10 6.82 7.13
CA ASN A 197 -9.38 6.32 5.97
C ASN A 197 -10.29 5.47 5.06
N TYR A 198 -11.28 4.80 5.65
CA TYR A 198 -12.31 4.05 4.94
C TYR A 198 -13.25 4.93 4.08
N LEU A 199 -13.30 6.24 4.34
CA LEU A 199 -13.98 7.23 3.49
C LEU A 199 -13.00 7.88 2.50
N ASP A 200 -11.77 8.15 2.95
CA ASP A 200 -10.78 8.88 2.17
C ASP A 200 -10.25 8.06 1.00
N VAL A 201 -9.93 6.77 1.21
CA VAL A 201 -9.40 5.93 0.14
C VAL A 201 -10.38 5.86 -1.04
N PRO A 202 -11.68 5.53 -0.86
CA PRO A 202 -12.65 5.59 -1.97
C PRO A 202 -12.76 6.97 -2.63
N ALA A 203 -12.69 8.06 -1.85
CA ALA A 203 -12.75 9.42 -2.36
C ALA A 203 -11.52 9.78 -3.22
N VAL A 204 -10.33 9.37 -2.80
CA VAL A 204 -9.09 9.53 -3.57
C VAL A 204 -9.13 8.71 -4.86
N LEU A 205 -9.65 7.48 -4.83
CA LEU A 205 -9.85 6.69 -6.06
C LEU A 205 -10.84 7.37 -7.03
N ALA A 206 -11.87 8.05 -6.50
CA ALA A 206 -12.79 8.84 -7.32
C ALA A 206 -12.10 10.06 -7.97
N GLU A 207 -11.13 10.68 -7.32
CA GLU A 207 -10.31 11.74 -7.93
C GLU A 207 -9.31 11.19 -8.95
N ALA A 208 -8.71 10.03 -8.70
CA ALA A 208 -7.83 9.34 -9.65
C ALA A 208 -8.58 9.01 -10.95
N LYS A 209 -9.80 8.48 -10.86
CA LYS A 209 -10.67 8.15 -12.01
C LYS A 209 -10.85 9.30 -13.00
N LYS A 210 -10.82 10.56 -12.53
CA LYS A 210 -10.99 11.75 -13.37
C LYS A 210 -9.76 12.04 -14.24
N ARG A 211 -8.68 11.27 -14.10
CA ARG A 211 -7.39 11.52 -14.75
C ARG A 211 -7.16 10.56 -15.91
N SER A 212 -6.53 11.07 -16.96
CA SER A 212 -6.20 10.31 -18.18
C SER A 212 -5.28 9.12 -17.93
N TRP A 213 -4.42 9.17 -16.91
CA TRP A 213 -3.48 8.09 -16.59
C TRP A 213 -4.12 6.90 -15.88
N ALA A 214 -5.27 7.08 -15.21
CA ALA A 214 -5.84 6.06 -14.34
C ALA A 214 -6.23 4.79 -15.10
N ALA A 215 -6.82 4.92 -16.29
CA ALA A 215 -7.23 3.77 -17.08
C ALA A 215 -6.09 2.85 -17.51
N ASP A 216 -4.85 3.37 -17.54
CA ASP A 216 -3.64 2.69 -17.98
C ASP A 216 -2.71 2.30 -16.80
N LEU A 217 -3.17 2.46 -15.54
CA LEU A 217 -2.38 2.14 -14.35
C LEU A 217 -2.20 0.61 -14.20
N PRO A 218 -0.96 0.09 -14.19
CA PRO A 218 -0.71 -1.35 -14.05
C PRO A 218 -0.78 -1.85 -12.60
N LYS A 219 -0.41 -1.06 -11.60
CA LYS A 219 -0.28 -1.50 -10.20
C LYS A 219 -0.99 -0.57 -9.22
N LEU A 220 -1.66 -1.16 -8.24
CA LEU A 220 -2.35 -0.43 -7.17
C LEU A 220 -2.11 -1.14 -5.83
N LYS A 221 -1.68 -0.38 -4.83
CA LYS A 221 -1.62 -0.83 -3.43
C LYS A 221 -2.46 0.08 -2.54
N LEU A 222 -3.42 -0.47 -1.83
CA LEU A 222 -4.22 0.25 -0.83
C LEU A 222 -3.87 -0.28 0.56
N GLY A 223 -3.77 0.62 1.54
CA GLY A 223 -3.22 0.31 2.86
C GLY A 223 -1.71 0.11 2.83
N ASP A 224 -0.99 0.90 2.03
CA ASP A 224 0.48 0.90 2.06
C ASP A 224 0.96 1.60 3.34
N VAL A 225 0.98 0.84 4.43
CA VAL A 225 1.42 1.26 5.76
C VAL A 225 2.73 0.59 6.12
N ASP A 226 3.41 1.16 7.11
CA ASP A 226 4.65 0.61 7.63
C ASP A 226 4.35 -0.58 8.55
N SER A 227 5.32 -1.47 8.76
CA SER A 227 5.10 -2.77 9.43
C SER A 227 4.82 -2.68 10.94
N ASP A 228 5.03 -1.50 11.53
CA ASP A 228 4.74 -1.19 12.93
C ASP A 228 3.30 -0.71 13.14
N ILE A 229 2.50 -0.62 12.07
CA ILE A 229 1.07 -0.34 12.14
C ILE A 229 0.31 -1.64 12.25
N ASP A 230 -0.36 -1.82 13.38
CA ASP A 230 -1.28 -2.91 13.64
C ASP A 230 -2.42 -2.90 12.62
N MET A 231 -2.61 -4.02 11.90
CA MET A 231 -3.53 -4.09 10.77
C MET A 231 -4.98 -3.87 11.19
N ALA A 232 -5.36 -4.35 12.38
CA ALA A 232 -6.68 -4.31 13.01
C ALA A 232 -7.23 -2.90 13.17
N HIS A 233 -6.36 -1.89 13.17
CA HIS A 233 -6.75 -0.50 13.44
C HIS A 233 -6.81 0.38 12.20
N HIS A 234 -6.52 -0.16 11.03
CA HIS A 234 -6.55 0.61 9.78
C HIS A 234 -7.45 -0.04 8.72
N GLN A 235 -8.26 0.81 8.09
CA GLN A 235 -9.32 0.40 7.16
C GLN A 235 -9.25 1.19 5.85
N ILE A 236 -9.61 0.58 4.72
CA ILE A 236 -9.53 1.20 3.39
C ILE A 236 -10.88 1.45 2.70
N GLY A 237 -12.01 1.05 3.27
CA GLY A 237 -13.33 1.34 2.72
C GLY A 237 -13.89 0.27 1.78
N ASP A 238 -15.08 0.56 1.23
CA ASP A 238 -15.63 -0.19 0.10
C ASP A 238 -14.93 0.23 -1.20
N VAL A 239 -14.02 -0.61 -1.68
CA VAL A 239 -13.11 -0.28 -2.78
C VAL A 239 -13.38 -1.09 -4.05
N GLY A 240 -14.21 -2.15 -4.00
CA GLY A 240 -14.44 -3.04 -5.14
C GLY A 240 -14.92 -2.34 -6.41
N LYS A 241 -16.03 -1.59 -6.32
CA LYS A 241 -16.55 -0.79 -7.44
C LYS A 241 -15.64 0.41 -7.78
N PRO A 242 -15.14 1.21 -6.81
CA PRO A 242 -14.21 2.30 -7.10
C PRO A 242 -12.99 1.87 -7.93
N ILE A 243 -12.32 0.78 -7.55
CA ILE A 243 -11.14 0.25 -8.26
C ILE A 243 -11.52 -0.14 -9.70
N SER A 244 -12.58 -0.94 -9.86
CA SER A 244 -13.00 -1.44 -11.18
C SER A 244 -13.37 -0.31 -12.15
N LYS A 245 -13.96 0.77 -11.63
CA LYS A 245 -14.32 1.96 -12.43
C LYS A 245 -13.13 2.84 -12.80
N ALA A 246 -12.05 2.80 -12.01
CA ALA A 246 -10.91 3.70 -12.18
C ALA A 246 -9.75 3.06 -12.95
N PHE A 247 -9.52 1.75 -12.77
CA PHE A 247 -8.31 1.06 -13.25
C PHE A 247 -8.62 -0.22 -14.05
N PRO A 248 -9.36 -0.14 -15.18
CA PRO A 248 -9.75 -1.32 -15.95
C PRO A 248 -8.59 -2.17 -16.51
N LYS A 249 -7.39 -1.59 -16.68
CA LYS A 249 -6.19 -2.29 -17.18
C LYS A 249 -5.22 -2.73 -16.06
N LEU A 250 -5.67 -2.69 -14.80
CA LEU A 250 -4.85 -3.07 -13.65
C LEU A 250 -4.37 -4.52 -13.79
N ARG A 251 -3.09 -4.75 -13.47
CA ARG A 251 -2.43 -6.07 -13.54
C ARG A 251 -2.06 -6.61 -12.17
N GLN A 252 -1.73 -5.74 -11.23
CA GLN A 252 -1.40 -6.11 -9.85
C GLN A 252 -2.22 -5.27 -8.87
N LEU A 253 -2.91 -5.94 -7.95
CA LEU A 253 -3.70 -5.32 -6.89
C LEU A 253 -3.28 -5.90 -5.54
N THR A 254 -2.87 -5.04 -4.63
CA THR A 254 -2.63 -5.39 -3.23
C THR A 254 -3.57 -4.56 -2.35
N LEU A 255 -4.34 -5.24 -1.52
CA LEU A 255 -5.23 -4.63 -0.54
C LEU A 255 -4.79 -5.07 0.84
N HIS A 256 -4.34 -4.12 1.65
CA HIS A 256 -3.98 -4.32 3.04
C HIS A 256 -4.98 -3.55 3.89
N SER A 257 -5.75 -4.25 4.71
CA SER A 257 -6.81 -3.63 5.53
C SER A 257 -7.36 -4.63 6.53
N SER A 258 -7.65 -4.17 7.74
CA SER A 258 -8.64 -4.86 8.56
C SER A 258 -10.07 -4.46 8.17
N ALA A 259 -11.00 -5.16 8.77
CA ALA A 259 -12.39 -4.75 8.96
C ALA A 259 -12.81 -4.92 10.42
N TYR A 260 -11.83 -5.04 11.32
CA TYR A 260 -12.09 -5.13 12.75
C TYR A 260 -12.61 -3.78 13.21
N ASP A 261 -13.75 -3.79 13.89
CA ASP A 261 -14.38 -2.59 14.44
C ASP A 261 -14.66 -2.73 15.94
N GLY A 262 -14.00 -3.68 16.62
CA GLY A 262 -14.17 -3.91 18.06
C GLY A 262 -15.51 -4.56 18.41
N GLY A 263 -16.05 -5.41 17.53
CA GLY A 263 -17.37 -6.04 17.71
C GLY A 263 -18.54 -5.16 17.27
N GLY A 264 -18.29 -4.15 16.45
CA GLY A 264 -19.32 -3.47 15.70
C GLY A 264 -19.84 -4.32 14.53
N THR A 265 -20.64 -3.70 13.66
CA THR A 265 -21.23 -4.39 12.49
C THR A 265 -21.01 -3.62 11.19
N THR A 266 -20.19 -2.57 11.23
CA THR A 266 -20.02 -1.68 10.08
C THR A 266 -18.95 -2.26 9.18
N GLU A 267 -19.34 -2.84 8.04
CA GLU A 267 -18.36 -3.35 7.10
C GLU A 267 -17.65 -2.21 6.36
N THR A 268 -16.42 -1.95 6.78
CA THR A 268 -15.56 -0.87 6.27
C THR A 268 -14.50 -1.37 5.28
N PHE A 269 -14.54 -2.65 4.90
CA PHE A 269 -13.66 -3.22 3.86
C PHE A 269 -14.47 -4.08 2.87
N GLY A 270 -15.04 -3.41 1.88
CA GLY A 270 -15.92 -4.00 0.87
C GLY A 270 -15.21 -4.24 -0.47
N LEU A 271 -15.47 -5.40 -1.08
CA LEU A 271 -14.88 -5.87 -2.34
C LEU A 271 -15.94 -6.19 -3.42
N SER A 272 -17.20 -5.87 -3.16
CA SER A 272 -18.28 -6.15 -4.09
C SER A 272 -18.08 -5.41 -5.42
N GLY A 273 -18.32 -6.11 -6.53
CA GLY A 273 -18.25 -5.54 -7.87
C GLY A 273 -16.84 -5.38 -8.44
N LEU A 274 -15.86 -6.15 -7.94
CA LEU A 274 -14.55 -6.27 -8.58
C LEU A 274 -14.66 -6.91 -9.98
N ASP A 275 -14.34 -6.13 -11.00
CA ASP A 275 -14.33 -6.51 -12.42
C ASP A 275 -13.05 -5.95 -13.06
N LEU A 276 -12.02 -6.80 -13.15
CA LEU A 276 -10.67 -6.41 -13.57
C LEU A 276 -10.15 -7.41 -14.61
N PRO A 277 -10.47 -7.20 -15.90
CA PRO A 277 -10.22 -8.20 -16.95
C PRO A 277 -8.74 -8.44 -17.24
N GLU A 278 -7.86 -7.50 -16.89
CA GLU A 278 -6.41 -7.59 -17.10
C GLU A 278 -5.63 -8.01 -15.84
N LEU A 279 -6.31 -8.23 -14.70
CA LEU A 279 -5.64 -8.52 -13.43
C LEU A 279 -4.97 -9.88 -13.47
N ARG A 280 -3.70 -9.92 -13.07
CA ARG A 280 -2.87 -11.13 -13.00
C ARG A 280 -2.53 -11.50 -11.56
N GLU A 281 -2.41 -10.51 -10.68
CA GLU A 281 -2.08 -10.72 -9.28
C GLU A 281 -3.07 -9.99 -8.37
N LEU A 282 -3.66 -10.75 -7.46
CA LEU A 282 -4.49 -10.24 -6.38
C LEU A 282 -3.93 -10.73 -5.05
N VAL A 283 -3.59 -9.79 -4.19
CA VAL A 283 -3.18 -10.03 -2.80
C VAL A 283 -4.14 -9.28 -1.88
N ILE A 284 -4.79 -10.00 -0.96
CA ILE A 284 -5.66 -9.45 0.07
C ILE A 284 -5.08 -9.84 1.44
N GLU A 285 -4.50 -8.86 2.12
CA GLU A 285 -3.91 -8.95 3.45
C GLU A 285 -4.92 -8.40 4.45
N THR A 286 -5.36 -9.26 5.37
CA THR A 286 -6.34 -8.93 6.39
C THR A 286 -6.22 -9.89 7.58
N CYS A 287 -6.51 -9.39 8.78
CA CYS A 287 -6.65 -10.19 10.01
C CYS A 287 -8.11 -10.61 10.27
N SER A 288 -9.04 -10.23 9.38
CA SER A 288 -10.47 -10.38 9.64
C SER A 288 -11.29 -10.79 8.42
N MET A 289 -10.83 -11.79 7.65
CA MET A 289 -11.57 -12.24 6.48
C MET A 289 -12.93 -12.82 6.88
N SER A 290 -14.00 -12.14 6.49
CA SER A 290 -15.36 -12.60 6.74
C SER A 290 -15.87 -13.52 5.63
N LYS A 291 -16.88 -14.36 5.92
CA LYS A 291 -17.62 -15.16 4.92
C LYS A 291 -18.17 -14.29 3.80
N LYS A 292 -18.66 -13.10 4.16
CA LYS A 292 -19.22 -12.13 3.20
C LYS A 292 -18.13 -11.61 2.26
N ARG A 293 -16.98 -11.20 2.80
CA ARG A 293 -15.85 -10.72 1.98
C ARG A 293 -15.29 -11.82 1.10
N LEU A 294 -15.11 -13.03 1.63
CA LEU A 294 -14.69 -14.19 0.84
C LEU A 294 -15.69 -14.45 -0.32
N THR A 295 -16.99 -14.35 -0.06
CA THR A 295 -18.01 -14.49 -1.11
C THR A 295 -17.89 -13.41 -2.18
N GLN A 296 -17.62 -12.16 -1.80
CA GLN A 296 -17.39 -11.06 -2.74
C GLN A 296 -16.15 -11.30 -3.61
N VAL A 297 -15.04 -11.73 -3.00
CA VAL A 297 -13.81 -12.09 -3.73
C VAL A 297 -14.10 -13.18 -4.74
N LEU A 298 -14.73 -14.28 -4.34
CA LEU A 298 -15.02 -15.41 -5.23
C LEU A 298 -16.07 -15.09 -6.32
N ALA A 299 -16.79 -13.97 -6.19
CA ALA A 299 -17.69 -13.45 -7.22
C ALA A 299 -17.02 -12.45 -8.19
N ALA A 300 -15.76 -12.06 -7.94
CA ALA A 300 -15.03 -11.13 -8.78
C ALA A 300 -14.76 -11.70 -10.18
N LYS A 301 -14.78 -10.82 -11.20
CA LYS A 301 -14.49 -11.20 -12.58
C LYS A 301 -13.02 -10.94 -12.91
N LEU A 302 -12.21 -11.97 -12.74
CA LEU A 302 -10.75 -11.92 -12.89
C LEU A 302 -10.26 -13.03 -13.85
N PRO A 303 -10.58 -12.96 -15.15
CA PRO A 303 -10.35 -14.06 -16.10
C PRO A 303 -8.86 -14.37 -16.35
N LYS A 304 -7.97 -13.40 -16.14
CA LYS A 304 -6.52 -13.51 -16.35
C LYS A 304 -5.72 -13.69 -15.06
N LEU A 305 -6.39 -13.99 -13.94
CA LEU A 305 -5.74 -14.09 -12.63
C LEU A 305 -4.80 -15.30 -12.56
N GLU A 306 -3.51 -15.06 -12.39
CA GLU A 306 -2.47 -16.08 -12.30
C GLU A 306 -2.01 -16.31 -10.85
N LYS A 307 -2.10 -15.27 -10.01
CA LYS A 307 -1.71 -15.27 -8.61
C LYS A 307 -2.83 -14.77 -7.72
N LEU A 308 -3.23 -15.58 -6.75
CA LEU A 308 -4.20 -15.24 -5.72
C LEU A 308 -3.59 -15.49 -4.34
N GLU A 309 -3.52 -14.48 -3.49
CA GLU A 309 -3.19 -14.61 -2.08
C GLU A 309 -4.32 -14.04 -1.21
N LEU A 310 -4.81 -14.86 -0.28
CA LEU A 310 -5.86 -14.51 0.68
C LEU A 310 -5.38 -14.80 2.10
N TRP A 311 -5.42 -13.78 2.96
CA TRP A 311 -5.18 -13.93 4.39
C TRP A 311 -6.51 -14.02 5.13
N PHE A 312 -6.59 -14.88 6.15
CA PHE A 312 -7.86 -15.14 6.85
C PHE A 312 -7.96 -14.46 8.22
N GLY A 313 -6.84 -14.42 8.93
CA GLY A 313 -6.74 -13.97 10.31
C GLY A 313 -7.42 -14.90 11.31
N THR A 314 -8.06 -14.29 12.31
CA THR A 314 -8.58 -14.97 13.49
C THR A 314 -9.99 -14.48 13.85
N PRO A 315 -10.85 -15.33 14.43
CA PRO A 315 -12.14 -14.92 14.97
C PRO A 315 -12.04 -13.86 16.08
N ASN A 316 -10.90 -13.76 16.78
CA ASN A 316 -10.70 -12.73 17.82
C ASN A 316 -10.74 -11.30 17.27
N TYR A 317 -10.52 -11.14 15.96
CA TYR A 317 -10.60 -9.87 15.25
C TYR A 317 -11.66 -9.94 14.14
N ASP A 318 -12.78 -10.63 14.37
CA ASP A 318 -13.96 -10.75 13.49
C ASP A 318 -13.75 -11.55 12.18
N GLY A 319 -12.67 -12.33 12.07
CA GLY A 319 -12.46 -13.27 10.98
C GLY A 319 -13.35 -14.52 11.10
N ASP A 320 -14.41 -14.62 10.30
CA ASP A 320 -15.36 -15.75 10.36
C ASP A 320 -15.41 -16.64 9.10
N ALA A 321 -14.57 -16.35 8.10
CA ALA A 321 -14.42 -17.20 6.92
C ALA A 321 -13.92 -18.59 7.33
N ASN A 322 -14.39 -19.61 6.61
CA ASN A 322 -14.05 -21.00 6.89
C ASN A 322 -13.98 -21.82 5.61
N ILE A 323 -13.61 -23.08 5.75
CA ILE A 323 -13.36 -23.98 4.62
C ILE A 323 -14.56 -24.13 3.67
N LYS A 324 -15.80 -24.05 4.17
CA LYS A 324 -17.01 -24.17 3.32
C LYS A 324 -17.06 -23.06 2.27
N GLY A 325 -16.59 -21.86 2.62
CA GLY A 325 -16.52 -20.72 1.69
C GLY A 325 -15.57 -20.94 0.51
N LEU A 326 -14.55 -21.80 0.66
CA LEU A 326 -13.54 -22.05 -0.37
C LEU A 326 -13.94 -23.12 -1.40
N THR A 327 -15.10 -23.76 -1.23
CA THR A 327 -15.54 -24.89 -2.07
C THR A 327 -15.46 -24.59 -3.57
N LYS A 328 -15.93 -23.41 -4.02
CA LYS A 328 -15.89 -23.01 -5.44
C LYS A 328 -14.47 -22.87 -5.97
N LEU A 329 -13.57 -22.28 -5.17
CA LEU A 329 -12.16 -22.10 -5.51
C LEU A 329 -11.45 -23.45 -5.62
N LEU A 330 -11.61 -24.31 -4.61
CA LEU A 330 -10.96 -25.62 -4.54
C LEU A 330 -11.48 -26.57 -5.64
N ALA A 331 -12.77 -26.51 -5.96
CA ALA A 331 -13.35 -27.22 -7.10
C ALA A 331 -12.87 -26.67 -8.46
N GLY A 332 -12.16 -25.53 -8.46
CA GLY A 332 -11.65 -24.90 -9.66
C GLY A 332 -12.73 -24.22 -10.52
N ALA A 333 -13.90 -23.95 -9.94
CA ALA A 333 -15.05 -23.34 -10.62
C ALA A 333 -14.88 -21.82 -10.84
N VAL A 334 -13.91 -21.21 -10.16
CA VAL A 334 -13.53 -19.79 -10.33
C VAL A 334 -12.01 -19.69 -10.48
N PHE A 335 -11.55 -18.59 -11.08
CA PHE A 335 -10.13 -18.27 -11.29
C PHE A 335 -9.34 -19.40 -11.97
N GLY A 336 -9.82 -19.84 -13.13
CA GLY A 336 -9.29 -21.02 -13.83
C GLY A 336 -7.82 -20.94 -14.29
N THR A 337 -7.24 -19.74 -14.29
CA THR A 337 -5.87 -19.44 -14.71
C THR A 337 -4.86 -19.38 -13.56
N VAL A 338 -5.31 -19.53 -12.31
CA VAL A 338 -4.45 -19.43 -11.11
C VAL A 338 -3.42 -20.57 -11.08
N LYS A 339 -2.16 -20.15 -10.93
CA LYS A 339 -0.97 -21.00 -10.81
C LYS A 339 -0.27 -20.84 -9.46
N HIS A 340 -0.38 -19.66 -8.86
CA HIS A 340 0.05 -19.43 -7.48
C HIS A 340 -1.17 -19.21 -6.60
N LEU A 341 -1.32 -20.04 -5.57
CA LEU A 341 -2.38 -19.89 -4.57
C LEU A 341 -1.77 -19.76 -3.18
N GLY A 342 -2.01 -18.62 -2.54
CA GLY A 342 -1.74 -18.40 -1.12
C GLY A 342 -3.04 -18.38 -0.33
N LEU A 343 -3.18 -19.30 0.63
CA LEU A 343 -4.25 -19.32 1.62
C LEU A 343 -3.57 -19.26 2.98
N ARG A 344 -3.29 -18.04 3.43
CA ARG A 344 -2.30 -17.74 4.47
C ARG A 344 -2.99 -17.26 5.74
N ASN A 345 -2.23 -17.24 6.84
CA ASN A 345 -2.63 -16.58 8.07
C ASN A 345 -4.01 -17.05 8.57
N ALA A 346 -4.29 -18.35 8.61
CA ALA A 346 -5.60 -18.89 9.02
C ALA A 346 -5.51 -19.76 10.28
N GLU A 347 -6.49 -19.63 11.18
CA GLU A 347 -6.63 -20.54 12.33
C GLU A 347 -7.14 -21.94 11.96
N PHE A 348 -7.69 -22.10 10.75
CA PHE A 348 -8.16 -23.38 10.23
C PHE A 348 -7.22 -23.95 9.15
N GLN A 349 -5.91 -23.68 9.27
CA GLN A 349 -4.92 -24.02 8.24
C GLN A 349 -4.84 -25.53 7.95
N ASN A 350 -5.03 -26.38 8.95
CA ASN A 350 -5.14 -27.83 8.75
C ASN A 350 -6.32 -28.21 7.84
N ALA A 351 -7.48 -27.58 8.01
CA ALA A 351 -8.64 -27.83 7.16
C ALA A 351 -8.40 -27.37 5.71
N ILE A 352 -7.66 -26.27 5.53
CA ILE A 352 -7.22 -25.81 4.20
C ILE A 352 -6.31 -26.86 3.55
N ALA A 353 -5.30 -27.36 4.27
CA ALA A 353 -4.36 -28.37 3.78
C ALA A 353 -5.07 -29.67 3.36
N ILE A 354 -6.00 -30.15 4.18
CA ILE A 354 -6.81 -31.34 3.87
C ILE A 354 -7.67 -31.13 2.63
N ALA A 355 -8.35 -29.99 2.53
CA ALA A 355 -9.26 -29.74 1.44
C ALA A 355 -8.52 -29.52 0.10
N ILE A 356 -7.37 -28.84 0.12
CA ILE A 356 -6.59 -28.63 -1.10
C ILE A 356 -5.95 -29.92 -1.60
N ALA A 357 -5.54 -30.82 -0.70
CA ALA A 357 -4.97 -32.13 -1.04
C ALA A 357 -5.89 -32.99 -1.94
N SER A 358 -7.21 -32.81 -1.83
CA SER A 358 -8.23 -33.51 -2.63
C SER A 358 -8.89 -32.63 -3.71
N SER A 359 -8.36 -31.42 -3.93
CA SER A 359 -8.99 -30.41 -4.78
C SER A 359 -8.61 -30.52 -6.25
N LYS A 360 -9.49 -30.02 -7.14
CA LYS A 360 -9.19 -29.93 -8.57
C LYS A 360 -8.14 -28.86 -8.88
N ILE A 361 -8.05 -27.81 -8.06
CA ILE A 361 -7.08 -26.74 -8.27
C ILE A 361 -5.63 -27.21 -8.06
N ALA A 362 -5.39 -28.20 -7.18
CA ALA A 362 -4.05 -28.72 -6.87
C ALA A 362 -3.24 -29.11 -8.13
N GLY A 363 -3.87 -29.77 -9.10
CA GLY A 363 -3.20 -30.28 -10.31
C GLY A 363 -2.66 -29.21 -11.28
N ARG A 364 -3.04 -27.94 -11.10
CA ARG A 364 -2.53 -26.82 -11.91
C ARG A 364 -1.62 -25.85 -11.17
N LEU A 365 -1.50 -25.96 -9.85
CA LEU A 365 -0.67 -25.05 -9.08
C LEU A 365 0.82 -25.29 -9.37
N GLU A 366 1.53 -24.21 -9.65
CA GLU A 366 2.98 -24.16 -9.72
C GLU A 366 3.58 -23.73 -8.37
N SER A 367 2.80 -23.01 -7.54
CA SER A 367 3.21 -22.60 -6.19
C SER A 367 2.01 -22.61 -5.25
N LEU A 368 2.22 -23.13 -4.04
CA LEU A 368 1.23 -23.17 -2.96
C LEU A 368 1.81 -22.57 -1.69
N ASP A 369 1.12 -21.58 -1.12
CA ASP A 369 1.50 -20.94 0.14
C ASP A 369 0.40 -21.13 1.19
N LEU A 370 0.71 -21.92 2.23
CA LEU A 370 -0.12 -22.20 3.40
C LEU A 370 0.53 -21.63 4.67
N SER A 371 1.35 -20.59 4.51
CA SER A 371 2.13 -20.04 5.62
C SER A 371 1.31 -19.21 6.59
N MET A 372 1.93 -18.90 7.73
CA MET A 372 1.47 -17.93 8.72
C MET A 372 0.24 -18.34 9.53
N GLY A 373 -0.29 -19.54 9.35
CA GLY A 373 -1.46 -20.05 10.06
C GLY A 373 -1.12 -20.93 11.27
N THR A 374 -2.02 -21.85 11.57
CA THR A 374 -1.95 -22.80 12.69
C THR A 374 -1.79 -24.26 12.23
N MET A 375 -1.15 -24.49 11.08
CA MET A 375 -1.00 -25.85 10.54
C MET A 375 -0.10 -26.68 11.45
N THR A 376 -0.45 -27.95 11.64
CA THR A 376 0.32 -28.94 12.39
C THR A 376 0.66 -30.13 11.49
N ASP A 377 1.22 -31.20 12.07
CA ASP A 377 1.54 -32.43 11.35
C ASP A 377 0.31 -33.08 10.69
N VAL A 378 -0.91 -32.83 11.20
CA VAL A 378 -2.16 -33.29 10.58
C VAL A 378 -2.34 -32.73 9.17
N GLY A 379 -2.16 -31.42 9.00
CA GLY A 379 -2.21 -30.81 7.67
C GLY A 379 -1.07 -31.30 6.78
N ALA A 380 0.12 -31.51 7.36
CA ALA A 380 1.29 -31.97 6.62
C ALA A 380 1.07 -33.37 6.04
N GLU A 381 0.55 -34.29 6.85
CA GLU A 381 0.21 -35.66 6.44
C GLU A 381 -0.80 -35.69 5.29
N ALA A 382 -1.81 -34.81 5.33
CA ALA A 382 -2.79 -34.70 4.26
C ALA A 382 -2.16 -34.28 2.93
N LEU A 383 -1.24 -33.30 2.95
CA LEU A 383 -0.50 -32.90 1.74
C LEU A 383 0.39 -34.01 1.21
N ILE A 384 1.12 -34.70 2.10
CA ILE A 384 2.04 -35.79 1.75
C ILE A 384 1.28 -36.95 1.11
N SER A 385 0.16 -37.36 1.71
CA SER A 385 -0.67 -38.47 1.23
C SER A 385 -1.23 -38.23 -0.18
N SER A 386 -1.38 -36.97 -0.55
CA SER A 386 -1.87 -36.54 -1.87
C SER A 386 -0.80 -35.83 -2.69
N ALA A 387 0.49 -36.06 -2.45
CA ALA A 387 1.58 -35.36 -3.13
C ALA A 387 1.49 -35.49 -4.67
N SER A 388 0.99 -36.62 -5.18
CA SER A 388 0.77 -36.88 -6.61
C SER A 388 -0.31 -35.98 -7.24
N SER A 389 -1.25 -35.45 -6.45
CA SER A 389 -2.25 -34.47 -6.91
C SER A 389 -1.63 -33.13 -7.30
N PHE A 390 -0.41 -32.84 -6.83
CA PHE A 390 0.31 -31.59 -7.06
C PHE A 390 1.33 -31.69 -8.22
N GLY A 391 0.94 -32.31 -9.33
CA GLY A 391 1.86 -32.70 -10.41
C GLY A 391 2.65 -31.57 -11.09
N LYS A 392 2.26 -30.30 -10.93
CA LYS A 392 2.97 -29.13 -11.50
C LYS A 392 3.67 -28.25 -10.46
N LEU A 393 3.56 -28.60 -9.18
CA LEU A 393 4.03 -27.77 -8.08
C LEU A 393 5.55 -27.70 -8.08
N LYS A 394 6.08 -26.48 -7.93
CA LYS A 394 7.52 -26.17 -7.90
C LYS A 394 7.94 -25.52 -6.58
N ALA A 395 6.98 -24.95 -5.85
CA ALA A 395 7.21 -24.32 -4.56
C ALA A 395 6.06 -24.62 -3.60
N LEU A 396 6.41 -25.04 -2.38
CA LEU A 396 5.49 -25.22 -1.27
C LEU A 396 5.98 -24.41 -0.07
N ASN A 397 5.14 -23.52 0.46
CA ASN A 397 5.42 -22.81 1.69
C ASN A 397 4.45 -23.26 2.78
N VAL A 398 4.98 -23.91 3.81
CA VAL A 398 4.29 -24.27 5.06
C VAL A 398 4.96 -23.61 6.26
N GLY A 399 5.71 -22.53 6.02
CA GLY A 399 6.41 -21.76 7.04
C GLY A 399 5.45 -20.97 7.94
N LYS A 400 5.98 -20.48 9.05
CA LYS A 400 5.25 -19.77 10.10
C LYS A 400 3.97 -20.51 10.57
N ASN A 401 4.08 -21.83 10.73
CA ASN A 401 3.06 -22.71 11.31
C ASN A 401 3.66 -23.44 12.55
N PHE A 402 3.09 -24.59 12.92
CA PHE A 402 3.48 -25.40 14.09
C PHE A 402 3.71 -26.89 13.72
N LEU A 403 4.36 -27.15 12.58
CA LEU A 403 4.79 -28.51 12.23
C LEU A 403 5.92 -28.97 13.16
N SER A 404 5.91 -30.24 13.55
CA SER A 404 7.02 -30.82 14.31
C SER A 404 8.27 -30.95 13.42
N PRO A 405 9.46 -31.10 14.02
CA PRO A 405 10.67 -31.43 13.25
C PRO A 405 10.52 -32.68 12.38
N ALA A 406 9.71 -33.66 12.82
CA ALA A 406 9.42 -34.86 12.03
C ALA A 406 8.50 -34.54 10.83
N GLY A 407 7.44 -33.76 11.05
CA GLY A 407 6.55 -33.28 9.99
C GLY A 407 7.29 -32.49 8.91
N ILE A 408 8.18 -31.56 9.30
CA ILE A 408 9.01 -30.79 8.37
C ILE A 408 9.87 -31.72 7.50
N ARG A 409 10.55 -32.70 8.12
CA ARG A 409 11.37 -33.68 7.38
C ARG A 409 10.52 -34.51 6.43
N ALA A 410 9.31 -34.91 6.84
CA ALA A 410 8.40 -35.68 6.01
C ALA A 410 7.92 -34.88 4.79
N VAL A 411 7.53 -33.61 4.96
CA VAL A 411 7.12 -32.72 3.86
C VAL A 411 8.28 -32.51 2.88
N LYS A 412 9.48 -32.18 3.37
CA LYS A 412 10.67 -32.01 2.51
C LYS A 412 11.06 -33.28 1.75
N LYS A 413 10.79 -34.45 2.33
CA LYS A 413 11.02 -35.75 1.66
C LYS A 413 9.98 -36.02 0.57
N ALA A 414 8.71 -35.69 0.82
CA ALA A 414 7.61 -35.93 -0.11
C ALA A 414 7.63 -34.96 -1.31
N PHE A 415 7.92 -33.68 -1.06
CA PHE A 415 7.97 -32.64 -2.08
C PHE A 415 9.42 -32.32 -2.45
N LYS A 416 9.87 -32.85 -3.60
CA LYS A 416 11.27 -32.74 -4.07
C LYS A 416 11.69 -31.35 -4.60
N TYR A 417 10.82 -30.35 -4.50
CA TYR A 417 11.05 -29.00 -5.01
C TYR A 417 11.32 -28.02 -3.86
N ALA A 418 11.28 -26.71 -4.12
CA ALA A 418 11.55 -25.71 -3.07
C ALA A 418 10.48 -25.77 -1.97
N VAL A 419 10.90 -26.10 -0.74
CA VAL A 419 10.02 -26.16 0.45
C VAL A 419 10.50 -25.18 1.51
N THR A 420 9.66 -24.20 1.83
CA THR A 420 9.82 -23.30 2.97
C THR A 420 9.01 -23.84 4.15
N ALA A 421 9.65 -24.00 5.30
CA ALA A 421 9.05 -24.65 6.47
C ALA A 421 9.68 -24.19 7.80
N ASP A 422 10.12 -22.93 7.91
CA ASP A 422 10.48 -22.32 9.19
C ASP A 422 9.23 -22.24 10.08
N GLN A 423 9.29 -22.66 11.35
CA GLN A 423 8.09 -22.73 12.21
C GLN A 423 8.12 -21.66 13.31
N LYS A 424 6.96 -21.38 13.91
CA LYS A 424 6.83 -20.55 15.12
C LYS A 424 6.80 -21.44 16.36
N GLU A 425 7.10 -20.86 17.50
CA GLU A 425 6.88 -21.48 18.80
C GLU A 425 5.42 -21.23 19.23
N ALA A 426 4.78 -22.28 19.76
CA ALA A 426 3.46 -22.12 20.36
C ALA A 426 3.59 -21.41 21.72
N ASP A 427 2.55 -20.69 22.12
CA ASP A 427 2.54 -20.07 23.43
C ASP A 427 2.20 -21.15 24.48
N ASP A 428 2.97 -21.16 25.57
CA ASP A 428 2.64 -21.93 26.76
C ASP A 428 1.37 -21.32 27.38
N SER A 429 0.23 -22.01 27.30
CA SER A 429 -0.98 -21.52 27.97
C SER A 429 -0.86 -21.65 29.48
N ILE A 430 -1.63 -20.81 30.19
CA ILE A 430 -1.74 -20.80 31.65
C ILE A 430 -2.39 -22.11 32.18
N GLU A 431 -3.02 -22.90 31.31
CA GLU A 431 -3.80 -24.10 31.68
C GLU A 431 -3.25 -25.43 31.11
N GLY A 432 -2.05 -25.44 30.54
CA GLY A 432 -1.39 -26.66 30.07
C GLY A 432 -1.84 -27.18 28.69
N GLU A 433 -2.71 -26.47 27.99
CA GLU A 433 -3.05 -26.72 26.58
C GLU A 433 -2.14 -25.92 25.64
N THR A 434 -1.68 -26.49 24.53
CA THR A 434 -0.86 -25.75 23.56
C THR A 434 -1.73 -24.77 22.78
N HIS A 435 -1.40 -23.47 22.82
CA HIS A 435 -2.14 -22.44 22.07
C HIS A 435 -1.45 -22.13 20.73
N TYR A 436 -2.14 -22.37 19.62
CA TYR A 436 -1.69 -22.03 18.27
C TYR A 436 -2.35 -20.74 17.79
N TYR A 437 -1.54 -19.80 17.31
CA TYR A 437 -1.99 -18.49 16.85
C TYR A 437 -1.52 -18.20 15.42
N VAL A 438 -2.24 -17.35 14.71
CA VAL A 438 -1.86 -16.86 13.37
C VAL A 438 -0.72 -15.84 13.47
N SER A 439 0.02 -15.56 12.39
CA SER A 439 1.19 -14.66 12.48
C SER A 439 0.81 -13.18 12.50
N VAL A 440 -0.36 -12.85 11.97
CA VAL A 440 -0.91 -11.50 12.03
C VAL A 440 -2.34 -11.60 12.54
N ALA A 441 -2.48 -11.48 13.86
CA ALA A 441 -3.76 -11.50 14.55
C ALA A 441 -4.32 -10.09 14.67
N GLU A 442 -3.47 -9.14 15.10
CA GLU A 442 -3.74 -7.70 15.11
C GLU A 442 -3.14 -7.03 13.88
#